data_AF-A0A0L0FCY8-F1
#
_entry.id   AF-A0A0L0FCY8-F1
#
_cell.length_a   1.000
_cell.length_b   1.000
_cell.length_c   1.000
_cell.angle_alpha   90.00
_cell.angle_beta   90.00
_cell.angle_gamma   90.00
#
_symmetry.space_group_name_H-M   'P 1'
#
loop_
_entity.id
_entity.type
_entity.pdbx_description
1 polymer ?
#
loop_
_entity_poly.entity_id
_entity_poly.type
_entity_poly.pdbx_seq_one_letter_code
_entity_poly.pdbx_strand_id
1 'polypeptide(L)'
;TISLHTYLFDYEFNESILAFTETQIIFFAGLKKLAYFKQLELKPEDRKEGRPELVFIEKQRNGLEGQFQELWTHFRTSKEGKSLGYIKKDTWDGKFYQTWLDFIETKKGKDDDMELVDVSSYIGRVLAVKDGDEQITIKRACAFSATIMDKFFRGKLEDIIENEVKRKHSELSDDIEKAITDPAKVNMKLNADLLEICYFPIVQSGGKYDLKISAASNDDILQPDIVIASLGTRYKSYCSNIARTYMINPTPDQTEAYKLIVKLRGMVIAKFLPGVELSALYTLCTDYLEANKPEWRGYFVKNIGFGIGIEFRDSDTVINAKSHYKALNGMTFNLSIGLQGIPIAGGKGKGKVFAVSVADTVLIQQGEITVLTDRCALKYNDIVYSLEDEEDKESTKKKSSRSHTTSAGDYEAPVGRQTRSNVLNSRTRGEDKKKLSDDAGIRQKQAELLQIINANARRRILEGQDDESEKRLDIRQYTAYNRLSEIPLNKSALSQQRIYVDHK
;
A
#
# COMPACT_ATOMS: atom_id res chain seq x y z
N THR A 1 3.72 20.19 13.51
CA THR A 1 4.27 21.40 12.86
C THR A 1 4.65 21.15 11.42
N ILE A 2 5.50 20.15 11.11
CA ILE A 2 5.89 19.82 9.73
C ILE A 2 4.67 19.65 8.82
N SER A 3 3.66 18.89 9.26
CA SER A 3 2.44 18.65 8.48
C SER A 3 1.72 19.94 8.08
N LEU A 4 1.72 20.96 8.95
CA LEU A 4 1.13 22.27 8.67
C LEU A 4 1.98 23.07 7.70
N HIS A 5 3.30 23.03 7.81
CA HIS A 5 4.20 23.65 6.84
C HIS A 5 4.04 23.03 5.45
N THR A 6 4.01 21.69 5.37
CA THR A 6 3.75 20.96 4.13
C THR A 6 2.39 21.34 3.55
N TYR A 7 1.33 21.38 4.36
CA TYR A 7 -0.02 21.75 3.89
C TYR A 7 -0.08 23.16 3.31
N LEU A 8 0.59 24.13 3.95
CA LEU A 8 0.53 25.53 3.53
C LEU A 8 1.49 25.88 2.41
N PHE A 9 2.64 25.20 2.31
CA PHE A 9 3.77 25.65 1.48
C PHE A 9 4.42 24.54 0.64
N ASP A 10 3.96 23.29 0.73
CA ASP A 10 4.62 22.10 0.15
C ASP A 10 6.09 21.93 0.59
N TYR A 11 6.52 22.60 1.66
CA TYR A 11 7.91 22.64 2.09
C TYR A 11 8.07 22.80 3.59
N GLU A 12 9.14 22.22 4.15
CA GLU A 12 9.50 22.37 5.56
C GLU A 12 10.49 23.54 5.77
N PHE A 13 10.19 24.41 6.72
CA PHE A 13 11.05 25.51 7.10
C PHE A 13 11.73 25.27 8.46
N ASN A 14 12.98 24.83 8.43
CA ASN A 14 13.78 24.59 9.65
C ASN A 14 14.09 25.92 10.36
N GLU A 15 14.42 25.91 11.66
CA GLU A 15 14.79 27.12 12.43
C GLU A 15 13.87 28.33 12.16
N SER A 16 12.56 28.12 12.15
CA SER A 16 11.55 29.15 11.91
C SER A 16 10.37 28.99 12.85
N ILE A 17 9.61 30.07 13.06
CA ILE A 17 8.34 30.06 13.78
C ILE A 17 7.28 30.61 12.83
N LEU A 18 6.19 29.87 12.67
CA LEU A 18 4.97 30.31 12.02
C LEU A 18 3.92 30.55 13.11
N ALA A 19 3.43 31.78 13.20
CA ALA A 19 2.49 32.19 14.22
C ALA A 19 1.22 32.77 13.60
N PHE A 20 0.09 32.52 14.24
CA PHE A 20 -1.23 33.01 13.83
C PHE A 20 -1.84 33.79 14.98
N THR A 21 -2.29 35.00 14.71
CA THR A 21 -3.08 35.84 15.62
C THR A 21 -4.47 36.08 15.01
N GLU A 22 -5.33 36.84 15.70
CA GLU A 22 -6.66 37.17 15.16
C GLU A 22 -6.59 37.89 13.80
N THR A 23 -5.62 38.78 13.63
CA THR A 23 -5.52 39.65 12.45
C THR A 23 -4.21 39.51 11.69
N GLN A 24 -3.25 38.71 12.16
CA GLN A 24 -1.91 38.62 11.58
C GLN A 24 -1.43 37.18 11.41
N ILE A 25 -0.62 36.95 10.38
CA ILE A 25 0.21 35.76 10.20
C ILE A 25 1.66 36.21 10.28
N ILE A 26 2.40 35.67 11.25
CA ILE A 26 3.75 36.11 11.57
C ILE A 26 4.73 35.03 11.13
N PHE A 27 5.66 35.41 10.26
CA PHE A 27 6.78 34.58 9.82
C PHE A 27 8.05 35.03 10.53
N PHE A 28 8.56 34.20 11.43
CA PHE A 28 9.87 34.39 12.07
C PHE A 28 10.87 33.46 11.40
N ALA A 29 11.78 33.99 10.60
CA ALA A 29 12.78 33.16 9.90
C ALA A 29 13.99 33.99 9.45
N GLY A 30 15.05 33.32 9.00
CA GLY A 30 16.19 34.02 8.39
C GLY A 30 15.81 34.70 7.07
N LEU A 31 16.55 35.75 6.70
CA LEU A 31 16.27 36.63 5.54
C LEU A 31 15.91 35.88 4.25
N LYS A 32 16.66 34.83 3.91
CA LYS A 32 16.42 34.01 2.70
C LYS A 32 15.03 33.34 2.71
N LYS A 33 14.58 32.87 3.87
CA LYS A 33 13.26 32.21 4.03
C LYS A 33 12.15 33.25 3.97
N LEU A 34 12.33 34.41 4.62
CA LEU A 34 11.37 35.50 4.54
C LEU A 34 11.16 36.02 3.11
N ALA A 35 12.20 36.01 2.27
CA ALA A 35 12.06 36.39 0.86
C ALA A 35 11.08 35.49 0.08
N TYR A 36 10.89 34.22 0.47
CA TYR A 36 9.84 33.36 -0.11
C TYR A 36 8.46 33.83 0.34
N PHE A 37 8.26 34.06 1.63
CA PHE A 37 6.95 34.46 2.17
C PHE A 37 6.52 35.87 1.78
N LYS A 38 7.45 36.78 1.51
CA LYS A 38 7.15 38.12 0.98
C LYS A 38 6.41 38.07 -0.36
N GLN A 39 6.56 36.99 -1.13
CA GLN A 39 5.82 36.81 -2.39
C GLN A 39 4.31 36.58 -2.16
N LEU A 40 3.90 36.27 -0.92
CA LEU A 40 2.49 36.14 -0.53
C LEU A 40 1.84 37.50 -0.21
N GLU A 41 2.63 38.58 -0.11
CA GLU A 41 2.12 39.91 0.09
C GLU A 41 1.29 40.35 -1.12
N LEU A 42 0.01 40.59 -0.87
CA LEU A 42 -0.85 41.24 -1.86
C LEU A 42 -0.67 42.74 -1.78
N LYS A 43 -0.83 43.41 -2.93
CA LYS A 43 -0.98 44.86 -2.96
C LYS A 43 -2.18 45.28 -2.10
N PRO A 44 -2.14 46.47 -1.48
CA PRO A 44 -3.25 46.96 -0.64
C PRO A 44 -4.60 46.90 -1.34
N GLU A 45 -4.63 47.18 -2.65
CA GLU A 45 -5.82 47.17 -3.51
C GLU A 45 -6.40 45.76 -3.72
N ASP A 46 -5.58 44.72 -3.63
CA ASP A 46 -5.95 43.32 -3.84
C ASP A 46 -6.32 42.61 -2.52
N ARG A 47 -6.13 43.26 -1.36
CA ARG A 47 -6.46 42.68 -0.05
C ARG A 47 -7.98 42.67 0.13
N LYS A 48 -8.56 41.46 0.09
CA LYS A 48 -9.95 41.22 0.49
C LYS A 48 -10.13 41.49 1.98
N GLU A 49 -11.31 42.01 2.33
CA GLU A 49 -11.73 42.21 3.73
C GLU A 49 -11.62 40.89 4.52
N GLY A 50 -11.08 40.97 5.74
CA GLY A 50 -10.88 39.81 6.62
C GLY A 50 -9.62 38.98 6.35
N ARG A 51 -8.77 39.33 5.38
CA ARG A 51 -7.47 38.65 5.20
C ARG A 51 -6.45 39.12 6.25
N PRO A 52 -5.76 38.20 6.96
CA PRO A 52 -4.75 38.58 7.93
C PRO A 52 -3.57 39.35 7.29
N GLU A 53 -3.03 40.30 8.03
CA GLU A 53 -1.78 40.98 7.70
C GLU A 53 -0.60 40.01 7.82
N LEU A 54 0.35 40.08 6.90
CA LEU A 54 1.59 39.31 7.00
C LEU A 54 2.66 40.14 7.71
N VAL A 55 3.24 39.59 8.77
CA VAL A 55 4.33 40.21 9.55
C VAL A 55 5.57 39.35 9.40
N PHE A 56 6.74 39.99 9.22
CA PHE A 56 8.00 39.30 9.00
C PHE A 56 9.02 39.71 10.04
N ILE A 57 9.44 38.77 10.90
CA ILE A 57 10.48 38.99 11.91
C ILE A 57 11.75 38.28 11.44
N GLU A 58 12.78 39.06 11.08
CA GLU A 58 14.05 38.51 10.58
C GLU A 58 14.87 37.92 11.72
N LYS A 59 15.09 36.61 11.71
CA LYS A 59 15.98 35.92 12.65
C LYS A 59 17.42 36.40 12.47
N GLN A 60 17.93 37.17 13.43
CA GLN A 60 19.33 37.58 13.50
C GLN A 60 20.08 36.72 14.51
N ARG A 61 21.38 36.51 14.28
CA ARG A 61 22.22 35.71 15.20
C ARG A 61 22.42 36.40 16.55
N ASN A 62 22.46 37.73 16.54
CA ASN A 62 22.56 38.57 17.72
C ASN A 62 21.20 39.23 17.96
N GLY A 63 20.73 39.28 19.21
CA GLY A 63 19.48 39.95 19.55
C GLY A 63 18.21 39.09 19.53
N LEU A 64 18.32 37.75 19.48
CA LEU A 64 17.17 36.83 19.50
C LEU A 64 16.17 37.14 20.63
N GLU A 65 16.65 37.51 21.82
CA GLU A 65 15.79 37.90 22.95
C GLU A 65 14.84 39.04 22.60
N GLY A 66 15.34 40.09 21.94
CA GLY A 66 14.52 41.22 21.50
C GLY A 66 13.52 40.85 20.42
N GLN A 67 13.90 39.93 19.53
CA GLN A 67 13.04 39.44 18.45
C GLN A 67 11.94 38.51 18.98
N PHE A 68 12.24 37.71 20.00
CA PHE A 68 11.26 36.91 20.72
C PHE A 68 10.33 37.80 21.55
N GLN A 69 10.84 38.88 22.14
CA GLN A 69 10.01 39.88 22.82
C GLN A 69 9.04 40.60 21.86
N GLU A 70 9.49 40.92 20.64
CA GLU A 70 8.62 41.44 19.57
C GLU A 70 7.51 40.43 19.24
N LEU A 71 7.86 39.18 18.97
CA LEU A 71 6.89 38.10 18.71
C LEU A 71 5.91 37.91 19.87
N TRP A 72 6.39 37.93 21.12
CA TRP A 72 5.57 37.82 22.32
C TRP A 72 4.55 38.95 22.44
N THR A 73 4.94 40.16 22.04
CA THR A 73 4.07 41.34 22.06
C THR A 73 2.87 41.13 21.13
N HIS A 74 3.08 40.55 19.94
CA HIS A 74 1.98 40.20 19.04
C HIS A 74 1.01 39.16 19.63
N PHE A 75 1.51 38.19 20.39
CA PHE A 75 0.65 37.23 21.08
C PHE A 75 -0.21 37.93 22.15
N ARG A 76 0.39 38.84 22.91
CA ARG A 76 -0.31 39.55 23.99
C ARG A 76 -1.34 40.57 23.50
N THR A 77 -1.13 41.19 22.35
CA THR A 77 -2.11 42.13 21.77
C THR A 77 -3.29 41.45 21.08
N SER A 78 -3.15 40.18 20.70
CA SER A 78 -4.20 39.40 20.06
C SER A 78 -5.18 38.82 21.08
N LYS A 79 -6.49 39.05 20.91
CA LYS A 79 -7.56 38.45 21.74
C LYS A 79 -7.30 38.52 23.26
N GLU A 80 -6.88 39.68 23.76
CA GLU A 80 -6.55 39.92 25.17
C GLU A 80 -5.34 39.13 25.71
N GLY A 81 -4.62 38.38 24.85
CA GLY A 81 -3.35 37.75 25.22
C GLY A 81 -3.43 36.67 26.29
N LYS A 82 -4.61 36.07 26.50
CA LYS A 82 -4.88 35.13 27.60
C LYS A 82 -4.35 33.72 27.36
N SER A 83 -4.24 33.29 26.12
CA SER A 83 -3.82 31.93 25.79
C SER A 83 -2.97 31.88 24.52
N LEU A 84 -1.98 30.98 24.53
CA LEU A 84 -1.12 30.68 23.39
C LEU A 84 -1.25 29.20 23.03
N GLY A 85 -1.75 28.95 21.84
CA GLY A 85 -1.84 27.62 21.26
C GLY A 85 -0.48 27.14 20.75
N TYR A 86 -0.10 25.92 21.09
CA TYR A 86 1.12 25.27 20.57
C TYR A 86 0.90 23.78 20.37
N ILE A 87 1.74 23.16 19.54
CA ILE A 87 1.70 21.71 19.31
C ILE A 87 2.56 21.04 20.38
N LYS A 88 1.93 20.55 21.45
CA LYS A 88 2.63 20.10 22.66
C LYS A 88 3.53 18.89 22.47
N LYS A 89 3.16 17.99 21.55
CA LYS A 89 3.90 16.75 21.29
C LYS A 89 5.12 16.94 20.40
N ASP A 90 5.25 18.08 19.74
CA ASP A 90 6.38 18.35 18.86
C ASP A 90 7.60 18.70 19.69
N THR A 91 8.70 17.99 19.46
CA THR A 91 10.02 18.27 20.04
C THR A 91 11.03 18.37 18.93
N TRP A 92 11.86 19.41 18.97
CA TRP A 92 12.87 19.67 17.96
C TRP A 92 14.26 19.73 18.61
N ASP A 93 15.28 19.40 17.83
CA ASP A 93 16.66 19.58 18.25
C ASP A 93 17.21 20.94 17.81
N GLY A 94 18.25 21.40 18.51
CA GLY A 94 19.07 22.53 18.08
C GLY A 94 18.90 23.79 18.92
N LYS A 95 19.94 24.65 18.85
CA LYS A 95 20.09 25.83 19.69
C LYS A 95 18.90 26.79 19.59
N PHE A 96 18.39 27.02 18.37
CA PHE A 96 17.28 27.94 18.16
C PHE A 96 16.01 27.54 18.92
N TYR A 97 15.63 26.25 18.85
CA TYR A 97 14.47 25.74 19.57
C TYR A 97 14.66 25.80 21.09
N GLN A 98 15.84 25.43 21.60
CA GLN A 98 16.13 25.53 23.03
C GLN A 98 16.05 26.98 23.52
N THR A 99 16.63 27.94 22.80
CA THR A 99 16.56 29.37 23.18
C THR A 99 15.12 29.89 23.16
N TRP A 100 14.27 29.39 22.26
CA TRP A 100 12.84 29.71 22.27
C TRP A 100 12.13 29.11 23.50
N LEU A 101 12.40 27.86 23.86
CA LEU A 101 11.83 27.24 25.07
C LEU A 101 12.25 27.98 26.34
N ASP A 102 13.54 28.31 26.46
CA ASP A 102 14.08 29.07 27.60
C ASP A 102 13.36 30.43 27.71
N PHE A 103 13.18 31.13 26.59
CA PHE A 103 12.43 32.40 26.55
C PHE A 103 11.00 32.23 27.08
N ILE A 104 10.25 31.23 26.59
CA ILE A 104 8.89 30.93 27.07
C ILE A 104 8.85 30.63 28.57
N GLU A 105 9.83 29.88 29.07
CA GLU A 105 9.95 29.56 30.50
C GLU A 105 10.21 30.81 31.35
N THR A 106 11.07 31.73 30.89
CA THR A 106 11.30 33.01 31.61
C THR A 106 10.05 33.89 31.69
N LYS A 107 9.14 33.79 30.72
CA LYS A 107 7.86 34.53 30.74
C LYS A 107 6.92 33.95 31.78
N LYS A 108 6.75 32.63 31.82
CA LYS A 108 5.90 31.95 32.83
C LYS A 108 6.25 32.30 34.28
N GLY A 109 7.53 32.58 34.56
CA GLY A 109 8.00 32.87 35.93
C GLY A 109 7.80 34.31 36.42
N LYS A 110 7.30 35.25 35.61
CA LYS A 110 7.31 36.70 35.91
C LYS A 110 5.93 37.39 35.78
N ASP A 111 4.93 37.00 36.58
CA ASP A 111 3.57 37.58 36.54
C ASP A 111 2.85 37.47 35.18
N ASP A 112 3.29 36.54 34.32
CA ASP A 112 2.66 36.28 33.03
C ASP A 112 1.53 35.24 33.19
N ASP A 113 0.29 35.70 33.07
CA ASP A 113 -0.94 34.91 33.19
C ASP A 113 -1.34 34.13 31.93
N MET A 114 -0.50 34.11 30.89
CA MET A 114 -0.88 33.48 29.62
C MET A 114 -0.86 31.94 29.72
N GLU A 115 -2.01 31.34 29.42
CA GLU A 115 -2.19 29.89 29.41
C GLU A 115 -1.61 29.25 28.14
N LEU A 116 -0.81 28.19 28.27
CA LEU A 116 -0.36 27.41 27.12
C LEU A 116 -1.31 26.25 26.85
N VAL A 117 -1.91 26.22 25.66
CA VAL A 117 -2.94 25.26 25.27
C VAL A 117 -2.43 24.37 24.14
N ASP A 118 -2.62 23.05 24.26
CA ASP A 118 -2.30 22.13 23.17
C ASP A 118 -3.36 22.25 22.05
N VAL A 119 -2.91 22.63 20.85
CA VAL A 119 -3.79 22.79 19.67
C VAL A 119 -3.67 21.65 18.65
N SER A 120 -2.93 20.59 18.96
CA SER A 120 -2.67 19.46 18.04
C SER A 120 -3.96 18.94 17.39
N SER A 121 -5.01 18.73 18.18
CA SER A 121 -6.29 18.21 17.70
C SER A 121 -7.05 19.14 16.75
N TYR A 122 -6.88 20.45 16.91
CA TYR A 122 -7.53 21.42 16.02
C TYR A 122 -6.83 21.45 14.66
N ILE A 123 -5.50 21.38 14.65
CA ILE A 123 -4.71 21.26 13.42
C ILE A 123 -5.04 19.94 12.70
N GLY A 124 -5.13 18.83 13.43
CA GLY A 124 -5.56 17.54 12.86
C GLY A 124 -6.92 17.65 12.15
N ARG A 125 -7.90 18.35 12.76
CA ARG A 125 -9.21 18.59 12.13
C ARG A 125 -9.13 19.43 10.85
N VAL A 126 -8.27 20.44 10.80
CA VAL A 126 -8.05 21.25 9.58
C VAL A 126 -7.48 20.37 8.47
N LEU A 127 -6.53 19.50 8.79
CA LEU A 127 -5.88 18.60 7.83
C LEU A 127 -6.72 17.36 7.47
N ALA A 128 -7.83 17.10 8.15
CA ALA A 128 -8.54 15.83 8.02
C ALA A 128 -9.31 15.71 6.69
N VAL A 129 -10.00 16.77 6.27
CA VAL A 129 -10.78 16.82 5.03
C VAL A 129 -9.87 17.21 3.87
N LYS A 130 -9.82 16.37 2.84
CA LYS A 130 -8.96 16.56 1.67
C LYS A 130 -9.70 17.32 0.57
N ASP A 131 -9.07 18.35 0.03
CA ASP A 131 -9.54 19.02 -1.17
C ASP A 131 -9.37 18.15 -2.44
N GLY A 132 -9.74 18.69 -3.61
CA GLY A 132 -9.68 17.95 -4.86
C GLY A 132 -8.26 17.56 -5.29
N ASP A 133 -7.29 18.44 -5.10
CA ASP A 133 -5.89 18.23 -5.52
C ASP A 133 -5.17 17.27 -4.56
N GLU A 134 -5.45 17.39 -3.27
CA GLU A 134 -5.03 16.43 -2.24
C GLU A 134 -5.56 15.03 -2.56
N GLN A 135 -6.85 14.90 -2.87
CA GLN A 135 -7.45 13.61 -3.23
C GLN A 135 -6.83 13.00 -4.48
N ILE A 136 -6.52 13.79 -5.52
CA ILE A 136 -5.83 13.31 -6.71
C ILE A 136 -4.43 12.81 -6.36
N THR A 137 -3.73 13.52 -5.49
CA THR A 137 -2.38 13.16 -5.05
C THR A 137 -2.38 11.86 -4.24
N ILE A 138 -3.30 11.72 -3.29
CA ILE A 138 -3.50 10.49 -2.50
C ILE A 138 -3.87 9.31 -3.42
N LYS A 139 -4.77 9.52 -4.40
CA LYS A 139 -5.13 8.49 -5.41
C LYS A 139 -3.90 7.97 -6.16
N ARG A 140 -2.96 8.85 -6.53
CA ARG A 140 -1.71 8.45 -7.20
C ARG A 140 -0.81 7.64 -6.27
N ALA A 141 -0.65 8.06 -5.01
CA ALA A 141 0.09 7.30 -4.01
C ALA A 141 -0.51 5.90 -3.81
N CYS A 142 -1.83 5.81 -3.62
CA CYS A 142 -2.52 4.53 -3.42
C CYS A 142 -2.39 3.60 -4.63
N ALA A 143 -2.57 4.12 -5.84
CA ALA A 143 -2.41 3.34 -7.06
C ALA A 143 -0.99 2.78 -7.20
N PHE A 144 0.02 3.55 -6.80
CA PHE A 144 1.41 3.11 -6.82
C PHE A 144 1.68 2.04 -5.76
N SER A 145 1.26 2.26 -4.51
CA SER A 145 1.32 1.23 -3.45
C SER A 145 0.67 -0.09 -3.86
N ALA A 146 -0.54 -0.03 -4.40
CA ALA A 146 -1.25 -1.22 -4.87
C ALA A 146 -0.49 -1.93 -6.00
N THR A 147 0.14 -1.17 -6.91
CA THR A 147 0.93 -1.73 -8.02
C THR A 147 2.22 -2.38 -7.52
N ILE A 148 2.91 -1.78 -6.55
CA ILE A 148 4.11 -2.38 -5.94
C ILE A 148 3.74 -3.69 -5.21
N MET A 149 2.66 -3.68 -4.43
CA MET A 149 2.16 -4.88 -3.77
C MET A 149 1.83 -5.99 -4.78
N ASP A 150 1.06 -5.66 -5.81
CA ASP A 150 0.49 -6.66 -6.73
C ASP A 150 1.46 -7.15 -7.82
N LYS A 151 2.34 -6.30 -8.34
CA LYS A 151 3.25 -6.67 -9.44
C LYS A 151 4.66 -7.01 -8.97
N PHE A 152 5.16 -6.31 -7.95
CA PHE A 152 6.54 -6.49 -7.50
C PHE A 152 6.63 -7.45 -6.32
N PHE A 153 5.93 -7.18 -5.22
CA PHE A 153 6.02 -8.03 -4.04
C PHE A 153 5.42 -9.41 -4.29
N ARG A 154 4.20 -9.48 -4.84
CA ARG A 154 3.56 -10.76 -5.19
C ARG A 154 4.46 -11.61 -6.11
N GLY A 155 5.00 -11.02 -7.18
CA GLY A 155 5.89 -11.73 -8.10
C GLY A 155 7.17 -12.24 -7.43
N LYS A 156 7.76 -11.46 -6.50
CA LYS A 156 8.88 -11.94 -5.68
C LYS A 156 8.49 -13.07 -4.73
N LEU A 157 7.32 -12.98 -4.11
CA LEU A 157 6.81 -14.02 -3.23
C LEU A 157 6.61 -15.33 -4.00
N GLU A 158 6.01 -15.25 -5.19
CA GLU A 158 5.82 -16.39 -6.09
C GLU A 158 7.16 -17.02 -6.48
N ASP A 159 8.15 -16.23 -6.88
CA ASP A 159 9.50 -16.70 -7.20
C ASP A 159 10.19 -17.38 -6.01
N ILE A 160 10.07 -16.81 -4.81
CA ILE A 160 10.62 -17.38 -3.57
C ILE A 160 9.99 -18.73 -3.26
N ILE A 161 8.68 -18.85 -3.44
CA ILE A 161 7.92 -20.07 -3.18
C ILE A 161 8.25 -21.14 -4.23
N GLU A 162 8.23 -20.79 -5.52
CA GLU A 162 8.45 -21.74 -6.62
C GLU A 162 9.89 -22.26 -6.66
N ASN A 163 10.88 -21.40 -6.40
CA ASN A 163 12.30 -21.73 -6.48
C ASN A 163 12.94 -22.03 -5.11
N GLU A 164 12.14 -22.14 -4.05
CA GLU A 164 12.57 -22.40 -2.66
C GLU A 164 13.71 -21.47 -2.18
N VAL A 165 13.67 -20.21 -2.60
CA VAL A 165 14.75 -19.24 -2.35
C VAL A 165 14.70 -18.77 -0.90
N LYS A 166 15.79 -18.96 -0.16
CA LYS A 166 15.90 -18.44 1.21
C LYS A 166 16.14 -16.93 1.18
N ARG A 167 15.17 -16.17 1.67
CA ARG A 167 15.23 -14.70 1.80
C ARG A 167 14.76 -14.27 3.17
N LYS A 168 15.44 -13.27 3.76
CA LYS A 168 14.99 -12.68 5.03
C LYS A 168 13.84 -11.70 4.81
N HIS A 169 13.01 -11.49 5.83
CA HIS A 169 11.97 -10.46 5.74
C HIS A 169 12.55 -9.05 5.54
N SER A 170 13.66 -8.72 6.24
CA SER A 170 14.40 -7.46 6.08
C SER A 170 14.90 -7.24 4.65
N GLU A 171 15.46 -8.27 4.02
CA GLU A 171 15.90 -8.17 2.61
C GLU A 171 14.74 -7.93 1.64
N LEU A 172 13.56 -8.48 1.93
CA LEU A 172 12.36 -8.21 1.12
C LEU A 172 11.82 -6.81 1.36
N SER A 173 11.91 -6.30 2.59
CA SER A 173 11.61 -4.90 2.91
C SER A 173 12.48 -3.95 2.08
N ASP A 174 13.79 -4.17 2.07
CA ASP A 174 14.75 -3.36 1.30
C ASP A 174 14.48 -3.42 -0.20
N ASP A 175 14.12 -4.60 -0.71
CA ASP A 175 13.75 -4.77 -2.13
C ASP A 175 12.50 -3.94 -2.48
N ILE A 176 11.49 -3.94 -1.61
CA ILE A 176 10.26 -3.15 -1.80
C ILE A 176 10.57 -1.66 -1.72
N GLU A 177 11.38 -1.21 -0.76
CA GLU A 177 11.80 0.19 -0.64
C GLU A 177 12.48 0.68 -1.93
N LYS A 178 13.44 -0.11 -2.45
CA LYS A 178 14.10 0.18 -3.74
C LYS A 178 13.15 0.15 -4.93
N ALA A 179 12.00 -0.50 -4.84
CA ALA A 179 10.98 -0.48 -5.88
C ALA A 179 10.09 0.76 -5.78
N ILE A 180 9.83 1.24 -4.56
CA ILE A 180 9.05 2.45 -4.32
C ILE A 180 9.81 3.69 -4.83
N THR A 181 11.13 3.73 -4.69
CA THR A 181 11.96 4.85 -5.17
C THR A 181 12.29 4.79 -6.66
N ASP A 182 11.85 3.74 -7.38
CA ASP A 182 12.06 3.57 -8.81
C ASP A 182 10.75 3.15 -9.51
N PRO A 183 9.85 4.11 -9.81
CA PRO A 183 8.53 3.82 -10.37
C PRO A 183 8.59 3.17 -11.77
N ALA A 184 9.73 3.25 -12.47
CA ALA A 184 9.92 2.61 -13.76
C ALA A 184 9.91 1.07 -13.63
N LYS A 185 10.34 0.50 -12.49
CA LYS A 185 10.32 -0.96 -12.23
C LYS A 185 8.94 -1.58 -12.36
N VAL A 186 7.89 -0.81 -12.13
CA VAL A 186 6.49 -1.27 -12.26
C VAL A 186 5.74 -0.58 -13.40
N ASN A 187 6.46 0.03 -14.34
CA ASN A 187 5.92 0.74 -15.50
C ASN A 187 4.94 1.87 -15.14
N MET A 188 5.18 2.58 -14.05
CA MET A 188 4.39 3.75 -13.67
C MET A 188 5.16 5.04 -13.94
N LYS A 189 4.50 6.01 -14.57
CA LYS A 189 5.07 7.33 -14.86
C LYS A 189 4.79 8.28 -13.70
N LEU A 190 5.63 8.22 -12.67
CA LEU A 190 5.63 9.15 -11.55
C LEU A 190 6.99 9.84 -11.44
N ASN A 191 7.00 11.06 -10.90
CA ASN A 191 8.26 11.73 -10.59
C ASN A 191 8.87 11.06 -9.35
N ALA A 192 10.04 10.44 -9.52
CA ALA A 192 10.77 9.75 -8.46
C ALA A 192 11.20 10.69 -7.33
N ASP A 193 11.50 11.97 -7.63
CA ASP A 193 11.91 12.96 -6.64
C ASP A 193 10.80 13.33 -5.65
N LEU A 194 9.56 12.99 -5.98
CA LEU A 194 8.37 13.26 -5.17
C LEU A 194 7.84 11.99 -4.49
N LEU A 195 8.57 10.88 -4.58
CA LEU A 195 8.21 9.58 -4.01
C LEU A 195 9.09 9.25 -2.81
N GLU A 196 8.43 8.89 -1.72
CA GLU A 196 9.06 8.43 -0.49
C GLU A 196 8.32 7.19 0.04
N ILE A 197 8.96 6.44 0.94
CA ILE A 197 8.26 5.45 1.76
C ILE A 197 7.55 6.15 2.91
N CYS A 198 6.35 5.68 3.27
CA CYS A 198 5.68 6.14 4.50
C CYS A 198 6.37 5.59 5.76
N TYR A 199 6.87 4.36 5.64
CA TYR A 199 7.58 3.58 6.64
C TYR A 199 8.28 2.42 5.93
N PHE A 200 9.27 1.78 6.55
CA PHE A 200 9.93 0.60 5.98
C PHE A 200 8.93 -0.53 5.75
N PRO A 201 8.84 -1.10 4.53
CA PRO A 201 7.88 -2.16 4.25
C PRO A 201 7.97 -3.33 5.24
N ILE A 202 6.82 -3.83 5.65
CA ILE A 202 6.72 -4.88 6.68
C ILE A 202 6.37 -6.19 5.98
N VAL A 203 7.21 -7.21 6.16
CA VAL A 203 6.97 -8.58 5.73
C VAL A 203 7.06 -9.49 6.94
N GLN A 204 6.05 -10.36 7.14
CA GLN A 204 5.95 -11.25 8.30
C GLN A 204 5.48 -12.63 7.85
N SER A 205 6.07 -13.68 8.42
CA SER A 205 5.69 -15.09 8.22
C SER A 205 6.20 -15.94 9.38
N GLY A 206 5.97 -17.26 9.33
CA GLY A 206 6.65 -18.21 10.22
C GLY A 206 6.24 -18.13 11.69
N GLY A 207 4.99 -17.75 11.95
CA GLY A 207 4.44 -17.73 13.30
C GLY A 207 4.81 -16.50 14.15
N LYS A 208 5.48 -15.50 13.58
CA LYS A 208 5.88 -14.25 14.24
C LYS A 208 5.22 -13.05 13.57
N TYR A 209 4.11 -12.60 14.14
CA TYR A 209 3.29 -11.52 13.58
C TYR A 209 3.11 -10.39 14.59
N ASP A 210 3.12 -9.14 14.11
CA ASP A 210 2.73 -7.95 14.86
C ASP A 210 1.95 -7.02 13.94
N LEU A 211 0.66 -6.83 14.23
CA LEU A 211 -0.21 -5.95 13.43
C LEU A 211 -0.24 -4.50 13.96
N LYS A 212 0.65 -4.12 14.89
CA LYS A 212 0.80 -2.74 15.33
C LYS A 212 1.48 -1.88 14.26
N ILE A 213 1.19 -0.59 14.30
CA ILE A 213 1.85 0.42 13.46
C ILE A 213 3.37 0.50 13.64
N SER A 214 3.89 0.05 14.79
CA SER A 214 5.32 0.06 15.12
C SER A 214 6.04 -1.22 14.70
N ALA A 215 5.36 -2.15 14.02
CA ALA A 215 5.97 -3.40 13.58
C ALA A 215 7.08 -3.14 12.55
N ALA A 216 8.06 -4.05 12.50
CA ALA A 216 9.17 -3.99 11.56
C ALA A 216 9.45 -5.40 11.02
N SER A 217 9.96 -5.47 9.79
CA SER A 217 10.50 -6.70 9.23
C SER A 217 11.71 -7.17 10.05
N ASN A 218 11.82 -8.47 10.29
CA ASN A 218 12.93 -9.06 11.05
C ASN A 218 13.90 -9.83 10.13
N ASP A 219 14.94 -10.43 10.71
CA ASP A 219 15.95 -11.20 9.95
C ASP A 219 15.64 -12.70 9.81
N ASP A 220 14.43 -13.15 10.19
CA ASP A 220 14.03 -14.53 9.95
C ASP A 220 13.81 -14.78 8.45
N ILE A 221 14.06 -16.02 8.02
CA ILE A 221 13.79 -16.46 6.65
C ILE A 221 12.28 -16.59 6.45
N LEU A 222 11.78 -16.06 5.33
CA LEU A 222 10.39 -16.19 4.93
C LEU A 222 9.99 -17.67 4.89
N GLN A 223 8.90 -17.99 5.59
CA GLN A 223 8.31 -19.32 5.62
C GLN A 223 7.11 -19.37 4.66
N PRO A 224 6.93 -20.46 3.90
CA PRO A 224 5.78 -20.66 3.02
C PRO A 224 4.54 -21.06 3.83
N ASP A 225 4.03 -20.16 4.68
CA ASP A 225 2.83 -20.34 5.51
C ASP A 225 1.81 -19.21 5.29
N ILE A 226 1.64 -18.31 6.26
CA ILE A 226 0.84 -17.10 6.13
C ILE A 226 1.83 -15.94 6.01
N VAL A 227 1.86 -15.29 4.84
CA VAL A 227 2.74 -14.16 4.60
C VAL A 227 1.92 -12.87 4.62
N ILE A 228 2.21 -11.99 5.58
CA ILE A 228 1.60 -10.66 5.65
C ILE A 228 2.61 -9.64 5.15
N ALA A 229 2.20 -8.84 4.16
CA ALA A 229 2.96 -7.71 3.67
C ALA A 229 2.18 -6.42 3.83
N SER A 230 2.83 -5.37 4.37
CA SER A 230 2.27 -4.02 4.47
C SER A 230 3.29 -3.03 3.91
N LEU A 231 2.85 -2.17 2.99
CA LEU A 231 3.67 -1.08 2.48
C LEU A 231 2.82 0.17 2.27
N GLY A 232 3.47 1.33 2.31
CA GLY A 232 2.83 2.61 2.05
C GLY A 232 3.78 3.53 1.30
N THR A 233 3.32 4.08 0.19
CA THR A 233 4.06 5.08 -0.58
C THR A 233 3.54 6.47 -0.25
N ARG A 234 4.44 7.43 -0.17
CA ARG A 234 4.15 8.84 0.01
C ARG A 234 4.46 9.56 -1.29
N TYR A 235 3.47 10.23 -1.88
CA TYR A 235 3.66 10.99 -3.12
C TYR A 235 3.31 12.45 -2.86
N LYS A 236 4.25 13.37 -3.14
CA LYS A 236 4.13 14.80 -2.79
C LYS A 236 3.70 14.98 -1.33
N SER A 237 4.36 14.26 -0.42
CA SER A 237 4.07 14.26 1.02
C SER A 237 2.74 13.63 1.47
N TYR A 238 1.86 13.19 0.57
CA TYR A 238 0.61 12.49 0.95
C TYR A 238 0.83 10.98 1.03
N CYS A 239 0.53 10.44 2.21
CA CYS A 239 0.69 9.03 2.54
C CYS A 239 -0.43 8.16 1.96
N SER A 240 -0.10 6.90 1.73
CA SER A 240 -1.03 5.82 1.44
C SER A 240 -0.61 4.56 2.18
N ASN A 241 -1.51 3.60 2.31
CA ASN A 241 -1.23 2.32 2.94
C ASN A 241 -2.00 1.18 2.28
N ILE A 242 -1.34 0.03 2.15
CA ILE A 242 -1.95 -1.24 1.77
C ILE A 242 -1.32 -2.38 2.58
N ALA A 243 -2.15 -3.31 3.05
CA ALA A 243 -1.69 -4.58 3.59
C ALA A 243 -2.44 -5.75 2.98
N ARG A 244 -1.74 -6.83 2.70
CA ARG A 244 -2.29 -8.08 2.16
C ARG A 244 -1.73 -9.27 2.90
N THR A 245 -2.58 -10.29 3.03
CA THR A 245 -2.19 -11.62 3.49
C THR A 245 -2.17 -12.54 2.28
N TYR A 246 -1.10 -13.30 2.13
CA TYR A 246 -0.93 -14.37 1.15
C TYR A 246 -0.85 -15.69 1.92
N MET A 247 -1.45 -16.74 1.39
CA MET A 247 -1.64 -18.00 2.11
C MET A 247 -1.11 -19.16 1.28
N ILE A 248 -0.15 -19.91 1.83
CA ILE A 248 0.42 -21.09 1.19
C ILE A 248 -0.12 -22.31 1.95
N ASN A 249 -0.78 -23.22 1.24
CA ASN A 249 -1.42 -24.42 1.81
C ASN A 249 -2.22 -24.13 3.11
N PRO A 250 -3.17 -23.16 3.12
CA PRO A 250 -3.82 -22.73 4.34
C PRO A 250 -4.69 -23.82 4.97
N THR A 251 -4.69 -23.87 6.30
CA THR A 251 -5.62 -24.70 7.07
C THR A 251 -7.07 -24.17 6.95
N PRO A 252 -8.08 -24.98 7.31
CA PRO A 252 -9.47 -24.53 7.36
C PRO A 252 -9.66 -23.27 8.22
N ASP A 253 -9.03 -23.22 9.40
CA ASP A 253 -9.12 -22.07 10.31
C ASP A 253 -8.48 -20.81 9.72
N GLN A 254 -7.32 -20.94 9.05
CA GLN A 254 -6.68 -19.82 8.36
C GLN A 254 -7.55 -19.28 7.23
N THR A 255 -8.14 -20.18 6.43
CA THR A 255 -9.06 -19.85 5.36
C THR A 255 -10.31 -19.13 5.89
N GLU A 256 -10.88 -19.62 6.99
CA GLU A 256 -12.05 -19.02 7.61
C GLU A 256 -11.74 -17.66 8.23
N ALA A 257 -10.59 -17.51 8.90
CA ALA A 257 -10.13 -16.25 9.48
C ALA A 257 -9.96 -15.17 8.41
N TYR A 258 -9.36 -15.52 7.27
CA TYR A 258 -9.21 -14.59 6.14
C TYR A 258 -10.58 -14.14 5.59
N LYS A 259 -11.48 -15.10 5.32
CA LYS A 259 -12.83 -14.81 4.82
C LYS A 259 -13.61 -13.93 5.80
N LEU A 260 -13.44 -14.15 7.09
CA LEU A 260 -14.06 -13.34 8.13
C LEU A 260 -13.58 -11.90 8.11
N ILE A 261 -12.27 -11.64 8.09
CA ILE A 261 -11.76 -10.25 8.07
C ILE A 261 -12.16 -9.51 6.79
N VAL A 262 -12.21 -10.21 5.64
CA VAL A 262 -12.71 -9.65 4.38
C VAL A 262 -14.19 -9.30 4.47
N LYS A 263 -15.00 -10.14 5.12
CA LYS A 263 -16.42 -9.86 5.39
C LYS A 263 -16.59 -8.64 6.29
N LEU A 264 -15.86 -8.58 7.40
CA LEU A 264 -15.88 -7.44 8.33
C LEU A 264 -15.50 -6.14 7.61
N ARG A 265 -14.46 -6.18 6.77
CA ARG A 265 -14.08 -5.04 5.92
C ARG A 265 -15.22 -4.57 5.03
N GLY A 266 -15.90 -5.50 4.35
CA GLY A 266 -17.07 -5.16 3.53
C GLY A 266 -18.21 -4.52 4.33
N MET A 267 -18.48 -5.03 5.54
CA MET A 267 -19.47 -4.46 6.45
C MET A 267 -19.12 -3.04 6.90
N VAL A 268 -17.85 -2.80 7.25
CA VAL A 268 -17.37 -1.47 7.62
C VAL A 268 -17.50 -0.51 6.45
N ILE A 269 -17.01 -0.86 5.26
CA ILE A 269 -17.12 -0.02 4.05
C ILE A 269 -18.58 0.37 3.77
N ALA A 270 -19.52 -0.57 3.89
CA ALA A 270 -20.94 -0.30 3.67
C ALA A 270 -21.57 0.66 4.70
N LYS A 271 -20.96 0.81 5.88
CA LYS A 271 -21.43 1.70 6.96
C LYS A 271 -20.58 2.95 7.13
N PHE A 272 -19.42 3.04 6.50
CA PHE A 272 -18.46 4.11 6.71
C PHE A 272 -18.85 5.36 5.90
N LEU A 273 -19.93 6.02 6.30
CA LEU A 273 -20.47 7.20 5.61
C LEU A 273 -20.25 8.48 6.43
N PRO A 274 -20.35 9.68 5.80
CA PRO A 274 -20.33 10.94 6.54
C PRO A 274 -21.36 10.96 7.68
N GLY A 275 -20.95 11.47 8.84
CA GLY A 275 -21.75 11.57 10.06
C GLY A 275 -21.65 10.36 11.00
N VAL A 276 -21.13 9.23 10.54
CA VAL A 276 -20.96 8.03 11.38
C VAL A 276 -19.83 8.22 12.37
N GLU A 277 -20.09 7.87 13.63
CA GLU A 277 -19.09 7.86 14.69
C GLU A 277 -18.11 6.69 14.48
N LEU A 278 -16.81 6.95 14.59
CA LEU A 278 -15.77 5.93 14.35
C LEU A 278 -15.86 4.75 15.34
N SER A 279 -16.30 4.98 16.58
CA SER A 279 -16.57 3.93 17.55
C SER A 279 -17.60 2.92 17.05
N ALA A 280 -18.64 3.37 16.35
CA ALA A 280 -19.72 2.51 15.85
C ALA A 280 -19.22 1.52 14.79
N LEU A 281 -18.24 1.91 13.97
CA LEU A 281 -17.61 1.02 13.00
C LEU A 281 -16.78 -0.08 13.67
N TYR A 282 -16.09 0.26 14.76
CA TYR A 282 -15.35 -0.73 15.54
C TYR A 282 -16.32 -1.69 16.26
N THR A 283 -17.38 -1.15 16.88
CA THR A 283 -18.42 -1.93 17.56
C THR A 283 -19.12 -2.90 16.60
N LEU A 284 -19.42 -2.46 15.37
CA LEU A 284 -19.96 -3.32 14.32
C LEU A 284 -19.14 -4.60 14.12
N CYS A 285 -17.81 -4.48 14.10
CA CYS A 285 -16.93 -5.63 13.96
C CYS A 285 -16.93 -6.53 15.20
N THR A 286 -16.86 -5.93 16.39
CA THR A 286 -16.81 -6.70 17.64
C THR A 286 -18.12 -7.43 17.93
N ASP A 287 -19.26 -6.80 17.65
CA ASP A 287 -20.58 -7.41 17.83
C ASP A 287 -20.80 -8.56 16.85
N TYR A 288 -20.36 -8.39 15.61
CA TYR A 288 -20.40 -9.47 14.62
C TYR A 288 -19.52 -10.65 15.05
N LEU A 289 -18.31 -10.39 15.57
CA LEU A 289 -17.42 -11.43 16.10
C LEU A 289 -18.05 -12.17 17.28
N GLU A 290 -18.62 -11.44 18.25
CA GLU A 290 -19.27 -12.04 19.42
C GLU A 290 -20.43 -12.96 19.02
N ALA A 291 -21.22 -12.56 18.02
CA ALA A 291 -22.38 -13.32 17.58
C ALA A 291 -22.04 -14.53 16.69
N ASN A 292 -20.93 -14.50 15.94
CA ASN A 292 -20.64 -15.52 14.90
C ASN A 292 -19.39 -16.36 15.16
N LYS A 293 -18.39 -15.79 15.85
CA LYS A 293 -17.07 -16.39 16.14
C LYS A 293 -16.50 -15.86 17.48
N PRO A 294 -17.20 -16.04 18.62
CA PRO A 294 -16.80 -15.48 19.91
C PRO A 294 -15.40 -15.94 20.35
N GLU A 295 -14.98 -17.15 19.98
CA GLU A 295 -13.65 -17.69 20.23
C GLU A 295 -12.52 -16.86 19.59
N TRP A 296 -12.81 -16.07 18.56
CA TRP A 296 -11.84 -15.21 17.89
C TRP A 296 -11.87 -13.75 18.35
N ARG A 297 -12.83 -13.40 19.21
CA ARG A 297 -12.99 -12.03 19.74
C ARG A 297 -11.73 -11.52 20.45
N GLY A 298 -11.02 -12.41 21.14
CA GLY A 298 -9.79 -12.11 21.88
C GLY A 298 -8.58 -11.80 20.97
N TYR A 299 -8.59 -12.29 19.74
CA TYR A 299 -7.50 -12.14 18.76
C TYR A 299 -7.69 -10.93 17.84
N PHE A 300 -8.84 -10.25 17.92
CA PHE A 300 -9.13 -9.06 17.12
C PHE A 300 -8.27 -7.86 17.53
N VAL A 301 -7.80 -7.13 16.52
CA VAL A 301 -7.04 -5.89 16.70
C VAL A 301 -7.81 -4.86 17.52
N LYS A 302 -7.09 -4.01 18.26
CA LYS A 302 -7.69 -3.02 19.19
C LYS A 302 -8.23 -1.75 18.51
N ASN A 303 -7.91 -1.57 17.23
CA ASN A 303 -8.44 -0.53 16.35
C ASN A 303 -8.46 -1.09 14.94
N ILE A 304 -9.33 -0.55 14.09
CA ILE A 304 -9.48 -0.99 12.70
C ILE A 304 -8.95 0.03 11.68
N GLY A 305 -8.02 0.91 12.09
CA GLY A 305 -7.50 1.95 11.23
C GLY A 305 -7.44 3.33 11.86
N PHE A 306 -7.12 4.32 11.03
CA PHE A 306 -6.95 5.73 11.40
C PHE A 306 -7.02 6.64 10.17
N GLY A 307 -7.25 7.94 10.38
CA GLY A 307 -7.13 8.94 9.31
C GLY A 307 -5.71 9.02 8.77
N ILE A 308 -5.59 9.20 7.46
CA ILE A 308 -4.32 9.28 6.72
C ILE A 308 -4.34 10.50 5.79
N GLY A 309 -3.21 11.15 5.60
CA GLY A 309 -3.05 12.33 4.75
C GLY A 309 -1.58 12.68 4.59
N ILE A 310 -1.21 13.93 4.84
CA ILE A 310 0.22 14.31 4.98
C ILE A 310 0.85 13.48 6.10
N GLU A 311 0.13 13.34 7.21
CA GLU A 311 0.49 12.44 8.30
C GLU A 311 0.09 11.01 7.94
N PHE A 312 1.00 10.07 8.20
CA PHE A 312 0.68 8.66 8.02
C PHE A 312 -0.47 8.23 8.95
N ARG A 313 -0.47 8.71 10.19
CA ARG A 313 -1.51 8.44 11.19
C ARG A 313 -1.92 9.72 11.91
N ASP A 314 -3.17 10.08 11.74
CA ASP A 314 -3.84 11.06 12.60
C ASP A 314 -4.32 10.36 13.89
N SER A 315 -3.89 10.87 15.04
CA SER A 315 -4.20 10.28 16.35
C SER A 315 -5.65 10.49 16.80
N ASP A 316 -6.34 11.50 16.26
CA ASP A 316 -7.69 11.87 16.69
C ASP A 316 -8.76 11.08 15.95
N THR A 317 -8.41 10.52 14.79
CA THR A 317 -9.32 9.78 13.90
C THR A 317 -9.04 8.27 13.92
N VAL A 318 -8.44 7.76 15.00
CA VAL A 318 -8.25 6.31 15.18
C VAL A 318 -9.61 5.62 15.35
N ILE A 319 -9.86 4.56 14.58
CA ILE A 319 -11.13 3.83 14.59
C ILE A 319 -11.09 2.76 15.68
N ASN A 320 -11.55 3.10 16.88
CA ASN A 320 -11.61 2.22 18.04
C ASN A 320 -12.84 2.52 18.92
N ALA A 321 -13.10 1.67 19.92
CA ALA A 321 -14.27 1.79 20.80
C ALA A 321 -14.41 3.12 21.58
N LYS A 322 -13.35 3.93 21.69
CA LYS A 322 -13.32 5.20 22.44
C LYS A 322 -13.43 6.43 21.53
N SER A 323 -13.53 6.23 20.21
CA SER A 323 -13.46 7.32 19.24
C SER A 323 -14.83 7.91 18.95
N HIS A 324 -15.11 9.09 19.53
CA HIS A 324 -16.34 9.84 19.30
C HIS A 324 -16.29 10.76 18.07
N TYR A 325 -15.22 10.64 17.27
CA TYR A 325 -15.07 11.43 16.06
C TYR A 325 -16.10 10.99 15.02
N LYS A 326 -16.73 11.93 14.32
CA LYS A 326 -17.66 11.66 13.22
C LYS A 326 -16.95 11.83 11.88
N ALA A 327 -17.02 10.80 11.03
CA ALA A 327 -16.47 10.88 9.69
C ALA A 327 -17.10 12.03 8.90
N LEU A 328 -16.29 12.74 8.12
CA LEU A 328 -16.73 13.82 7.24
C LEU A 328 -16.46 13.44 5.78
N ASN A 329 -17.26 14.01 4.88
CA ASN A 329 -17.02 13.91 3.44
C ASN A 329 -15.64 14.48 3.09
N GLY A 330 -14.89 13.80 2.22
CA GLY A 330 -13.53 14.19 1.80
C GLY A 330 -12.42 13.69 2.72
N MET A 331 -12.72 12.99 3.83
CA MET A 331 -11.69 12.37 4.65
C MET A 331 -11.13 11.10 4.01
N THR A 332 -9.86 10.82 4.31
CA THR A 332 -9.16 9.60 3.90
C THR A 332 -8.73 8.79 5.12
N PHE A 333 -8.93 7.48 5.07
CA PHE A 333 -8.60 6.56 6.16
C PHE A 333 -7.76 5.39 5.66
N ASN A 334 -6.79 4.96 6.48
CA ASN A 334 -6.23 3.62 6.39
C ASN A 334 -7.18 2.68 7.15
N LEU A 335 -8.02 1.92 6.44
CA LEU A 335 -8.89 0.90 7.02
C LEU A 335 -8.11 -0.41 7.11
N SER A 336 -7.73 -0.82 8.32
CA SER A 336 -6.89 -2.01 8.57
C SER A 336 -7.59 -2.97 9.53
N ILE A 337 -7.95 -4.16 9.05
CA ILE A 337 -8.68 -5.17 9.83
C ILE A 337 -7.86 -6.44 9.88
N GLY A 338 -7.70 -7.00 11.08
CA GLY A 338 -6.96 -8.24 11.25
C GLY A 338 -7.27 -9.00 12.52
N LEU A 339 -6.82 -10.24 12.54
CA LEU A 339 -6.77 -11.13 13.70
C LEU A 339 -5.30 -11.52 13.91
N GLN A 340 -4.82 -11.54 15.14
CA GLN A 340 -3.43 -11.91 15.44
C GLN A 340 -3.33 -12.83 16.65
N GLY A 341 -2.40 -13.77 16.57
CA GLY A 341 -2.10 -14.69 17.67
C GLY A 341 -3.07 -15.87 17.79
N ILE A 342 -3.77 -16.23 16.71
CA ILE A 342 -4.68 -17.39 16.70
C ILE A 342 -3.84 -18.68 16.76
N PRO A 343 -4.05 -19.58 17.74
CA PRO A 343 -3.35 -20.86 17.80
C PRO A 343 -3.66 -21.77 16.62
N ILE A 344 -2.64 -22.45 16.08
CA ILE A 344 -2.81 -23.50 15.08
C ILE A 344 -3.10 -24.82 15.81
N ALA A 345 -4.22 -25.48 15.46
CA ALA A 345 -4.61 -26.75 16.05
C ALA A 345 -3.50 -27.81 15.95
N GLY A 346 -3.23 -28.53 17.05
CA GLY A 346 -2.15 -29.52 17.14
C GLY A 346 -0.75 -28.93 17.37
N GLY A 347 -0.63 -27.61 17.44
CA GLY A 347 0.64 -26.94 17.61
C GLY A 347 1.12 -26.76 19.06
N LYS A 348 2.19 -27.46 19.49
CA LYS A 348 2.96 -27.14 20.72
C LYS A 348 4.24 -26.30 20.49
N GLY A 349 4.36 -25.08 21.05
CA GLY A 349 5.60 -24.26 21.06
C GLY A 349 5.48 -22.81 20.54
N LYS A 350 6.54 -22.00 20.66
CA LYS A 350 6.64 -20.66 20.00
C LYS A 350 6.72 -20.87 18.48
N GLY A 351 5.93 -20.11 17.71
CA GLY A 351 5.83 -20.25 16.23
C GLY A 351 4.62 -21.05 15.73
N LYS A 352 3.60 -21.25 16.58
CA LYS A 352 2.39 -22.03 16.26
C LYS A 352 1.09 -21.24 16.39
N VAL A 353 1.20 -19.94 16.14
CA VAL A 353 0.07 -19.04 15.97
C VAL A 353 0.12 -18.44 14.58
N PHE A 354 -1.02 -17.99 14.07
CA PHE A 354 -1.07 -17.22 12.83
C PHE A 354 -1.76 -15.88 13.04
N ALA A 355 -1.61 -15.02 12.05
CA ALA A 355 -2.35 -13.77 11.93
C ALA A 355 -2.89 -13.65 10.51
N VAL A 356 -3.96 -12.89 10.33
CA VAL A 356 -4.46 -12.47 9.02
C VAL A 356 -4.77 -10.98 9.10
N SER A 357 -4.41 -10.23 8.06
CA SER A 357 -4.62 -8.79 8.00
C SER A 357 -4.87 -8.30 6.57
N VAL A 358 -5.77 -7.35 6.44
CA VAL A 358 -6.02 -6.61 5.20
C VAL A 358 -6.12 -5.14 5.57
N ALA A 359 -5.40 -4.30 4.82
CA ALA A 359 -5.51 -2.87 4.93
C ALA A 359 -5.65 -2.21 3.56
N ASP A 360 -6.47 -1.17 3.49
CA ASP A 360 -6.67 -0.35 2.30
C ASP A 360 -6.81 1.12 2.67
N THR A 361 -6.34 1.99 1.78
CA THR A 361 -6.66 3.42 1.88
C THR A 361 -8.03 3.67 1.25
N VAL A 362 -8.93 4.31 1.99
CA VAL A 362 -10.30 4.60 1.57
C VAL A 362 -10.59 6.10 1.62
N LEU A 363 -11.40 6.58 0.69
CA LEU A 363 -11.89 7.96 0.61
C LEU A 363 -13.39 7.99 0.92
N ILE A 364 -13.78 8.83 1.88
CA ILE A 364 -15.19 9.05 2.23
C ILE A 364 -15.81 10.06 1.26
N GLN A 365 -16.86 9.65 0.57
CA GLN A 365 -17.63 10.50 -0.33
C GLN A 365 -19.10 10.52 0.10
N GLN A 366 -19.91 11.40 -0.51
CA GLN A 366 -21.35 11.39 -0.27
C GLN A 366 -21.97 10.09 -0.81
N GLY A 367 -22.55 9.31 0.09
CA GLY A 367 -23.29 8.08 -0.25
C GLY A 367 -22.44 6.84 -0.53
N GLU A 368 -21.13 6.97 -0.73
CA GLU A 368 -20.24 5.85 -0.97
C GLU A 368 -18.82 6.02 -0.42
N ILE A 369 -18.08 4.91 -0.36
CA ILE A 369 -16.67 4.85 -0.04
C ILE A 369 -15.92 4.37 -1.27
N THR A 370 -14.89 5.12 -1.66
CA THR A 370 -13.97 4.67 -2.72
C THR A 370 -12.74 4.02 -2.09
N VAL A 371 -12.50 2.75 -2.43
CA VAL A 371 -11.27 2.04 -2.07
C VAL A 371 -10.17 2.46 -3.05
N LEU A 372 -9.16 3.19 -2.59
CA LEU A 372 -8.13 3.77 -3.46
C LEU A 372 -7.02 2.77 -3.83
N THR A 373 -6.94 1.64 -3.11
CA THR A 373 -5.97 0.55 -3.29
C THR A 373 -6.59 -0.73 -3.87
N ASP A 374 -7.73 -0.59 -4.56
CA ASP A 374 -8.54 -1.68 -5.14
C ASP A 374 -7.84 -2.47 -6.26
N ARG A 375 -6.76 -1.93 -6.83
CA ARG A 375 -5.97 -2.57 -7.91
C ARG A 375 -5.20 -3.81 -7.47
N CYS A 376 -5.03 -4.05 -6.18
CA CYS A 376 -4.32 -5.21 -5.67
C CYS A 376 -5.31 -6.27 -5.20
N ALA A 377 -5.11 -7.51 -5.67
CA ALA A 377 -6.07 -8.59 -5.44
C ALA A 377 -6.31 -8.87 -3.95
N LEU A 378 -7.56 -9.22 -3.64
CA LEU A 378 -8.07 -9.45 -2.28
C LEU A 378 -8.99 -10.66 -2.22
N LYS A 379 -9.39 -11.23 -3.36
CA LYS A 379 -10.23 -12.43 -3.34
C LYS A 379 -9.37 -13.61 -2.94
N TYR A 380 -9.98 -14.54 -2.19
CA TYR A 380 -9.32 -15.74 -1.70
C TYR A 380 -8.57 -16.52 -2.79
N ASN A 381 -9.17 -16.69 -3.97
CA ASN A 381 -8.53 -17.44 -5.05
C ASN A 381 -7.31 -16.75 -5.66
N ASP A 382 -7.16 -15.44 -5.46
CA ASP A 382 -6.06 -14.66 -6.02
C ASP A 382 -4.85 -14.59 -5.07
N ILE A 383 -4.98 -15.06 -3.82
CA ILE A 383 -3.96 -14.91 -2.77
C ILE A 383 -3.58 -16.23 -2.10
N VAL A 384 -4.14 -17.35 -2.58
CA VAL A 384 -3.88 -18.69 -2.07
C VAL A 384 -3.01 -19.44 -3.06
N TYR A 385 -1.94 -20.02 -2.55
CA TYR A 385 -1.00 -20.85 -3.29
C TYR A 385 -1.08 -22.28 -2.77
N SER A 386 -1.08 -23.24 -3.68
CA SER A 386 -1.04 -24.67 -3.36
C SER A 386 0.29 -25.24 -3.84
N LEU A 387 1.07 -25.78 -2.90
CA LEU A 387 2.27 -26.53 -3.20
C LEU A 387 1.94 -28.03 -3.18
N GLU A 388 2.33 -28.75 -4.21
CA GLU A 388 2.26 -30.22 -4.22
C GLU A 388 3.39 -30.77 -3.36
N ASP A 389 3.06 -31.54 -2.32
CA ASP A 389 4.07 -32.25 -1.53
C ASP A 389 4.71 -33.35 -2.38
N GLU A 390 6.05 -33.45 -2.40
CA GLU A 390 6.75 -34.49 -3.17
C GLU A 390 6.39 -35.93 -2.74
N GLU A 391 5.79 -36.12 -1.56
CA GLU A 391 5.31 -37.43 -1.09
C GLU A 391 4.17 -38.01 -1.95
N ASP A 392 3.41 -37.17 -2.65
CA ASP A 392 2.35 -37.64 -3.57
C ASP A 392 2.90 -38.17 -4.91
N LYS A 393 4.18 -37.92 -5.23
CA LYS A 393 4.83 -38.44 -6.45
C LYS A 393 5.37 -39.87 -6.28
N GLU A 394 5.55 -40.36 -5.05
CA GLU A 394 6.07 -41.73 -4.81
C GLU A 394 4.98 -42.82 -4.72
N SER A 395 3.70 -42.46 -4.55
CA SER A 395 2.61 -43.43 -4.40
C SER A 395 2.16 -44.11 -5.70
N THR A 396 2.68 -43.69 -6.88
CA THR A 396 2.33 -44.28 -8.19
C THR A 396 3.39 -45.24 -8.77
N LYS A 397 4.37 -45.68 -7.98
CA LYS A 397 5.30 -46.74 -8.38
C LYS A 397 5.38 -47.86 -7.36
N LYS A 398 4.47 -48.84 -7.44
CA LYS A 398 4.79 -50.23 -7.08
C LYS A 398 3.90 -51.27 -7.79
N LYS A 399 4.61 -52.03 -8.64
CA LYS A 399 4.52 -53.48 -8.90
C LYS A 399 3.35 -54.01 -9.74
N SER A 400 3.63 -54.10 -11.04
CA SER A 400 3.23 -55.22 -11.87
C SER A 400 3.84 -56.53 -11.35
N SER A 401 3.02 -57.47 -10.90
CA SER A 401 3.35 -58.89 -10.95
C SER A 401 2.14 -59.68 -11.43
N ARG A 402 2.29 -60.33 -12.58
CA ARG A 402 1.39 -61.35 -13.11
C ARG A 402 1.42 -62.58 -12.21
N SER A 403 0.25 -63.13 -11.91
CA SER A 403 0.05 -64.58 -11.83
C SER A 403 -1.39 -64.93 -12.21
N HIS A 404 -1.52 -65.89 -13.13
CA HIS A 404 -2.75 -66.59 -13.49
C HIS A 404 -3.40 -67.30 -12.30
N THR A 405 -4.73 -67.30 -12.23
CA THR A 405 -5.57 -68.53 -12.17
C THR A 405 -7.06 -68.22 -12.35
N THR A 406 -7.61 -68.84 -13.40
CA THR A 406 -8.93 -69.49 -13.60
C THR A 406 -10.13 -69.28 -12.64
N SER A 407 -11.26 -68.95 -13.31
CA SER A 407 -12.60 -69.57 -13.28
C SER A 407 -13.66 -69.26 -12.19
N ALA A 408 -14.77 -68.73 -12.71
CA ALA A 408 -16.19 -69.13 -12.53
C ALA A 408 -16.97 -68.74 -11.26
N GLY A 409 -18.17 -68.19 -11.50
CA GLY A 409 -19.30 -68.18 -10.56
C GLY A 409 -20.15 -66.92 -10.65
N ASP A 410 -21.32 -67.06 -11.29
CA ASP A 410 -22.44 -66.10 -11.39
C ASP A 410 -22.90 -65.53 -10.03
N TYR A 411 -23.66 -64.43 -10.01
CA TYR A 411 -25.04 -64.29 -9.46
C TYR A 411 -25.52 -62.82 -9.62
N GLU A 412 -26.78 -62.66 -10.02
CA GLU A 412 -27.48 -61.42 -10.35
C GLU A 412 -27.92 -60.56 -9.13
N ALA A 413 -28.29 -59.32 -9.46
CA ALA A 413 -28.80 -58.17 -8.68
C ALA A 413 -30.15 -58.44 -7.93
N PRO A 414 -30.89 -57.50 -7.26
CA PRO A 414 -30.86 -56.04 -7.45
C PRO A 414 -31.34 -55.05 -6.32
N VAL A 415 -31.26 -53.76 -6.67
CA VAL A 415 -32.03 -52.54 -6.25
C VAL A 415 -31.92 -51.99 -4.81
N GLY A 416 -31.39 -50.76 -4.72
CA GLY A 416 -31.45 -49.90 -3.52
C GLY A 416 -31.12 -48.42 -3.79
N ARG A 417 -32.00 -47.75 -4.56
CA ARG A 417 -32.25 -46.29 -4.71
C ARG A 417 -31.44 -45.31 -3.82
N GLN A 418 -30.56 -44.49 -4.41
CA GLN A 418 -30.11 -43.22 -3.81
C GLN A 418 -29.94 -42.11 -4.86
N THR A 419 -30.60 -40.99 -4.57
CA THR A 419 -30.41 -39.65 -5.12
C THR A 419 -29.04 -39.08 -4.75
N ARG A 420 -28.33 -38.40 -5.68
CA ARG A 420 -27.65 -37.10 -5.47
C ARG A 420 -26.86 -36.59 -6.68
N SER A 421 -26.87 -35.25 -6.77
CA SER A 421 -25.86 -34.32 -7.31
C SER A 421 -25.53 -34.31 -8.81
N ASN A 422 -25.88 -33.16 -9.42
CA ASN A 422 -25.39 -32.68 -10.71
C ASN A 422 -23.87 -32.50 -10.71
N VAL A 423 -23.28 -32.93 -11.81
CA VAL A 423 -21.86 -32.99 -12.16
C VAL A 423 -21.38 -31.63 -12.68
N LEU A 424 -20.25 -31.15 -12.14
CA LEU A 424 -19.46 -30.05 -12.68
C LEU A 424 -18.35 -30.64 -13.57
N ASN A 425 -18.31 -30.19 -14.82
CA ASN A 425 -17.36 -30.63 -15.85
C ASN A 425 -15.90 -30.30 -15.48
N SER A 426 -15.09 -31.34 -15.30
CA SER A 426 -13.63 -31.27 -15.39
C SER A 426 -13.19 -31.34 -16.86
N ARG A 427 -12.39 -30.37 -17.30
CA ARG A 427 -11.74 -30.40 -18.61
C ARG A 427 -10.63 -31.45 -18.61
N THR A 428 -10.85 -32.54 -19.33
CA THR A 428 -9.89 -33.65 -19.52
C THR A 428 -8.86 -33.35 -20.62
N ARG A 429 -7.59 -33.19 -20.21
CA ARG A 429 -6.36 -33.91 -20.60
C ARG A 429 -6.25 -34.55 -22.01
N GLY A 430 -6.74 -33.89 -23.06
CA GLY A 430 -6.59 -34.32 -24.46
C GLY A 430 -5.78 -33.37 -25.36
N GLU A 431 -5.66 -32.09 -24.99
CA GLU A 431 -5.10 -31.05 -25.88
C GLU A 431 -3.58 -30.81 -25.70
N ASP A 432 -2.97 -31.23 -24.58
CA ASP A 432 -1.57 -30.88 -24.28
C ASP A 432 -0.53 -31.72 -25.01
N LYS A 433 -0.87 -32.94 -25.46
CA LYS A 433 0.07 -33.79 -26.21
C LYS A 433 0.35 -33.28 -27.63
N LYS A 434 -0.53 -32.45 -28.21
CA LYS A 434 -0.32 -31.89 -29.55
C LYS A 434 0.53 -30.61 -29.53
N LYS A 435 0.53 -29.85 -28.44
CA LYS A 435 1.33 -28.60 -28.30
C LYS A 435 2.81 -28.83 -28.01
N LEU A 436 3.17 -29.94 -27.36
CA LEU A 436 4.56 -30.27 -27.00
C LEU A 436 5.43 -30.67 -28.21
N SER A 437 4.83 -31.13 -29.32
CA SER A 437 5.58 -31.56 -30.52
C SER A 437 6.02 -30.38 -31.39
N ASP A 438 5.30 -29.27 -31.40
CA ASP A 438 5.59 -28.14 -32.29
C ASP A 438 6.64 -27.18 -31.68
N ASP A 439 6.74 -27.08 -30.35
CA ASP A 439 7.65 -26.14 -29.68
C ASP A 439 9.12 -26.58 -29.75
N ALA A 440 9.37 -27.90 -29.81
CA ALA A 440 10.72 -28.45 -30.03
C ALA A 440 11.23 -28.18 -31.46
N GLY A 441 10.36 -28.31 -32.47
CA GLY A 441 10.69 -27.99 -33.86
C GLY A 441 10.96 -26.50 -34.08
N ILE A 442 10.23 -25.62 -33.37
CA ILE A 442 10.44 -24.17 -33.41
C ILE A 442 11.80 -23.80 -32.82
N ARG A 443 12.19 -24.36 -31.67
CA ARG A 443 13.50 -24.10 -31.05
C ARG A 443 14.67 -24.57 -31.91
N GLN A 444 14.54 -25.74 -32.54
CA GLN A 444 15.58 -26.28 -33.41
C GLN A 444 15.79 -25.39 -34.65
N LYS A 445 14.70 -24.93 -35.27
CA LYS A 445 14.77 -24.07 -36.47
C LYS A 445 15.24 -22.65 -36.16
N GLN A 446 14.93 -22.13 -34.97
CA GLN A 446 15.46 -20.85 -34.49
C GLN A 446 16.96 -20.92 -34.20
N ALA A 447 17.46 -22.02 -33.64
CA ALA A 447 18.89 -22.23 -33.43
C ALA A 447 19.66 -22.32 -34.77
N GLU A 448 19.10 -23.00 -35.76
CA GLU A 448 19.66 -23.09 -37.11
C GLU A 448 19.69 -21.72 -37.82
N LEU A 449 18.61 -20.94 -37.72
CA LEU A 449 18.56 -19.56 -38.23
C LEU A 449 19.59 -18.65 -37.56
N LEU A 450 19.79 -18.77 -36.25
CA LEU A 450 20.81 -18.01 -35.51
C LEU A 450 22.22 -18.38 -35.95
N GLN A 451 22.49 -19.65 -36.25
CA GLN A 451 23.78 -20.07 -36.81
C GLN A 451 23.98 -19.50 -38.22
N ILE A 452 22.95 -19.48 -39.07
CA ILE A 452 23.02 -18.89 -40.40
C ILE A 452 23.25 -17.37 -40.32
N ILE A 453 22.55 -16.68 -39.42
CA ILE A 453 22.71 -15.23 -39.20
C ILE A 453 24.12 -14.91 -38.69
N ASN A 454 24.62 -15.68 -37.72
CA ASN A 454 25.97 -15.48 -37.19
C ASN A 454 27.06 -15.84 -38.22
N ALA A 455 26.84 -16.85 -39.06
CA ALA A 455 27.75 -17.20 -40.15
C ALA A 455 27.77 -16.10 -41.23
N ASN A 456 26.61 -15.54 -41.59
CA ASN A 456 26.51 -14.42 -42.53
C ASN A 456 27.08 -13.13 -41.96
N ALA A 457 26.88 -12.85 -40.66
CA ALA A 457 27.49 -11.72 -39.97
C ALA A 457 29.02 -11.85 -39.91
N ARG A 458 29.54 -13.05 -39.64
CA ARG A 458 30.99 -13.32 -39.70
C ARG A 458 31.56 -13.18 -41.10
N ARG A 459 30.81 -13.58 -42.14
CA ARG A 459 31.21 -13.37 -43.54
C ARG A 459 31.30 -11.89 -43.89
N ARG A 460 30.31 -11.08 -43.48
CA ARG A 460 30.29 -9.62 -43.66
C ARG A 460 31.46 -8.92 -42.97
N ILE A 461 31.87 -9.39 -41.79
CA ILE A 461 33.02 -8.84 -41.05
C ILE A 461 34.35 -9.23 -41.71
N LEU A 462 34.46 -10.42 -42.30
CA LEU A 462 35.67 -10.89 -42.98
C LEU A 462 35.86 -10.31 -44.39
N GLU A 463 34.76 -10.03 -45.12
CA GLU A 463 34.81 -9.57 -46.51
C GLU A 463 34.77 -8.04 -46.65
N GLY A 464 34.60 -7.30 -45.54
CA GLY A 464 34.83 -5.84 -45.50
C GLY A 464 34.02 -5.01 -46.49
N GLN A 465 32.79 -5.44 -46.82
CA GLN A 465 31.87 -4.72 -47.69
C GLN A 465 30.63 -4.25 -46.91
N ASP A 466 30.57 -2.94 -46.64
CA ASP A 466 29.31 -2.24 -46.36
C ASP A 466 28.61 -2.02 -47.70
N ASP A 467 27.56 -2.81 -47.98
CA ASP A 467 26.76 -2.62 -49.18
C ASP A 467 25.44 -1.89 -48.86
N GLU A 468 25.38 -0.67 -49.36
CA GLU A 468 24.41 0.40 -49.12
C GLU A 468 23.08 0.19 -49.90
N SER A 469 22.45 -0.99 -49.83
CA SER A 469 21.23 -1.24 -50.60
C SER A 469 20.17 -2.13 -49.93
N GLU A 470 19.59 -1.67 -48.82
CA GLU A 470 18.27 -2.18 -48.42
C GLU A 470 17.14 -1.39 -49.10
N LYS A 471 16.56 -1.99 -50.14
CA LYS A 471 15.24 -1.63 -50.67
C LYS A 471 14.23 -1.66 -49.52
N ARG A 472 13.81 -0.48 -49.07
CA ARG A 472 12.64 -0.30 -48.21
C ARG A 472 11.42 -0.93 -48.89
N LEU A 473 10.94 -2.05 -48.34
CA LEU A 473 9.62 -2.58 -48.68
C LEU A 473 8.58 -1.55 -48.24
N ASP A 474 7.98 -0.88 -49.22
CA ASP A 474 6.88 0.06 -49.03
C ASP A 474 5.63 -0.72 -48.58
N ILE A 475 5.45 -0.90 -47.26
CA ILE A 475 4.27 -1.54 -46.69
C ILE A 475 3.10 -0.57 -46.84
N ARG A 476 2.36 -0.70 -47.94
CA ARG A 476 1.13 0.05 -48.17
C ARG A 476 -0.04 -0.60 -47.44
N GLN A 477 -0.71 0.22 -46.62
CA GLN A 477 -1.94 0.00 -45.86
C GLN A 477 -1.83 -0.81 -44.55
N TYR A 478 -1.90 -0.06 -43.45
CA TYR A 478 -2.38 -0.56 -42.16
C TYR A 478 -3.90 -0.64 -42.20
N THR A 479 -4.45 -1.84 -42.01
CA THR A 479 -5.90 -2.03 -41.83
C THR A 479 -6.12 -2.55 -40.41
N ALA A 480 -6.81 -1.78 -39.58
CA ALA A 480 -7.20 -2.23 -38.24
C ALA A 480 -8.37 -3.22 -38.34
N TYR A 481 -8.40 -4.24 -37.48
CA TYR A 481 -9.54 -5.15 -37.38
C TYR A 481 -10.77 -4.37 -36.90
N ASN A 482 -11.86 -4.42 -37.65
CA ASN A 482 -13.07 -3.66 -37.33
C ASN A 482 -14.01 -4.44 -36.40
N ARG A 483 -13.80 -5.76 -36.25
CA ARG A 483 -14.62 -6.64 -35.41
C ARG A 483 -13.74 -7.62 -34.62
N LEU A 484 -14.18 -7.95 -33.41
CA LEU A 484 -13.44 -8.84 -32.50
C LEU A 484 -13.23 -10.26 -33.09
N SER A 485 -14.10 -10.69 -34.01
CA SER A 485 -14.03 -11.98 -34.70
C SER A 485 -12.93 -12.07 -35.77
N GLU A 486 -12.38 -10.93 -36.20
CA GLU A 486 -11.32 -10.86 -37.21
C GLU A 486 -9.92 -10.92 -36.57
N ILE A 487 -9.85 -10.87 -35.23
CA ILE A 487 -8.61 -10.95 -34.47
C ILE A 487 -8.13 -12.41 -34.44
N PRO A 488 -6.85 -12.70 -34.72
CA PRO A 488 -6.31 -14.05 -34.65
C PRO A 488 -6.56 -14.70 -33.29
N LEU A 489 -7.11 -15.92 -33.29
CA LEU A 489 -7.58 -16.64 -32.09
C LEU A 489 -6.48 -17.03 -31.08
N ASN A 490 -5.21 -16.86 -31.44
CA ASN A 490 -4.08 -17.19 -30.57
C ASN A 490 -3.83 -16.08 -29.53
N LYS A 491 -4.59 -16.13 -28.43
CA LYS A 491 -4.60 -15.14 -27.35
C LYS A 491 -3.24 -14.93 -26.66
N SER A 492 -2.31 -15.91 -26.70
CA SER A 492 -1.01 -15.78 -26.04
C SER A 492 -0.05 -14.82 -26.76
N ALA A 493 -0.17 -14.67 -28.08
CA ALA A 493 0.65 -13.74 -28.85
C ALA A 493 0.21 -12.28 -28.63
N LEU A 494 -1.12 -12.06 -28.50
CA LEU A 494 -1.71 -10.75 -28.24
C LEU A 494 -1.33 -10.20 -26.85
N SER A 495 -1.23 -11.07 -25.82
CA SER A 495 -0.86 -10.62 -24.47
C SER A 495 0.63 -10.29 -24.32
N GLN A 496 1.48 -10.75 -25.25
CA GLN A 496 2.94 -10.58 -25.19
C GLN A 496 3.46 -9.49 -26.14
N GLN A 497 2.58 -8.74 -26.82
CA GLN A 497 2.95 -7.72 -27.82
C GLN A 497 3.93 -8.19 -28.90
N ARG A 498 3.86 -9.48 -29.29
CA ARG A 498 4.73 -10.05 -30.31
C ARG A 498 4.10 -9.94 -31.70
N ILE A 499 4.92 -9.69 -32.72
CA ILE A 499 4.46 -9.69 -34.12
C ILE A 499 4.12 -11.14 -34.52
N TYR A 500 2.89 -11.35 -34.96
CA TYR A 500 2.42 -12.63 -35.48
C TYR A 500 2.28 -12.53 -37.00
N VAL A 501 2.94 -13.43 -37.73
CA VAL A 501 2.81 -13.55 -39.18
C VAL A 501 2.02 -14.83 -39.47
N ASP A 502 0.85 -14.68 -40.07
CA ASP A 502 0.02 -15.82 -40.45
C ASP A 502 0.62 -16.53 -41.67
N HIS A 503 0.63 -17.86 -41.66
CA HIS A 503 1.07 -18.65 -42.80
C HIS A 503 -0.16 -19.17 -43.54
N LYS A 504 -0.34 -18.72 -44.78
CA LYS A 504 -1.32 -19.32 -45.70
C LYS A 504 -0.88 -20.70 -46.16
#